data_AF-A0A1X1XWX6-F1
#
_entry.id   AF-A0A1X1XWX6-F1
#
_cell.length_a   1.000
_cell.length_b   1.000
_cell.length_c   1.000
_cell.angle_alpha   90.00
_cell.angle_beta   90.00
_cell.angle_gamma   90.00
#
_symmetry.space_group_name_H-M   'P 1'
#
loop_
_entity.id
_entity.type
_entity.pdbx_description
1 polymer ?
#
loop_
_entity_poly.entity_id
_entity_poly.type
_entity_poly.pdbx_seq_one_letter_code
_entity_poly.pdbx_strand_id
1 'polypeptide(L)' 'MQAELAGVAAANEGASQAITPAGNEGASAMAMAQQKASSALFATQFALGIEQMMELNGAILSASAATEVTDAGNAVAQLV' A
#
# COMPACT_ATOMS: atom_id res chain seq x y z
N MET A 1 2.70 11.06 3.48
CA MET A 1 2.30 9.64 3.67
C MET A 1 2.39 8.79 2.41
N GLN A 2 1.57 8.97 1.36
CA GLN A 2 1.63 8.10 0.17
C GLN A 2 3.00 8.14 -0.54
N ALA A 3 3.55 9.36 -0.72
CA ALA A 3 4.88 9.55 -1.30
C ALA A 3 6.02 8.97 -0.42
N GLU A 4 5.87 8.98 0.90
CA GLU A 4 6.86 8.42 1.84
C GLU A 4 6.84 6.90 1.82
N LEU A 5 5.66 6.29 1.84
CA LEU A 5 5.49 4.83 1.76
C LEU A 5 5.91 4.29 0.38
N ALA A 6 5.57 4.99 -0.70
CA ALA A 6 6.07 4.68 -2.04
C ALA A 6 7.59 4.83 -2.14
N GLY A 7 8.17 5.84 -1.48
CA GLY A 7 9.62 6.02 -1.37
C GLY A 7 10.33 4.86 -0.66
N VAL A 8 9.73 4.33 0.41
CA VAL A 8 10.24 3.14 1.13
C VAL A 8 10.16 1.88 0.25
N ALA A 9 9.07 1.71 -0.50
CA ALA A 9 8.92 0.59 -1.43
C ALA A 9 9.99 0.62 -2.54
N ALA A 10 10.21 1.79 -3.13
CA ALA A 10 11.25 2.00 -4.15
C ALA A 10 12.66 1.81 -3.60
N ALA A 11 12.94 2.24 -2.36
CA ALA A 11 14.21 2.02 -1.70
C ALA A 11 14.47 0.52 -1.43
N ASN A 12 13.45 -0.22 -1.00
CA ASN A 12 13.54 -1.67 -0.79
C ASN A 12 13.77 -2.44 -2.10
N GLU A 13 13.11 -2.02 -3.18
CA GLU A 13 13.33 -2.60 -4.51
C GLU A 13 14.76 -2.34 -4.99
N GLY A 14 15.26 -1.12 -4.83
CA GLY A 14 16.65 -0.77 -5.13
C GLY A 14 17.67 -1.58 -4.33
N ALA A 15 17.42 -1.79 -3.03
CA ALA A 15 18.26 -2.62 -2.17
C ALA A 15 18.26 -4.10 -2.61
N SER A 16 17.11 -4.63 -3.04
CA SER A 16 17.01 -6.00 -3.55
C SER A 16 17.80 -6.20 -4.85
N GLN A 17 17.86 -5.17 -5.71
CA GLN A 17 18.62 -5.26 -6.95
C GLN A 17 20.14 -5.30 -6.72
N ALA A 18 20.61 -4.72 -5.61
CA ALA A 18 22.00 -4.71 -5.21
C ALA A 18 22.49 -6.04 -4.58
N ILE A 19 21.60 -7.00 -4.36
CA ILE A 19 21.98 -8.31 -3.84
C ILE A 19 22.83 -9.02 -4.90
N THR A 20 23.98 -9.55 -4.48
CA THR A 20 24.88 -10.37 -5.30
C THR A 20 24.93 -11.80 -4.77
N PRO A 21 25.21 -12.79 -5.63
CA PRO A 21 25.30 -14.18 -5.17
C PRO A 21 26.43 -14.33 -4.14
N ALA A 22 26.18 -15.07 -3.06
CA ALA A 22 27.20 -15.37 -2.05
C ALA A 22 28.30 -16.33 -2.58
N GLY A 23 28.02 -17.04 -3.68
CA GLY A 23 28.91 -17.98 -4.35
C GLY A 23 28.61 -18.05 -5.84
N ASN A 24 29.52 -18.66 -6.60
CA ASN A 24 29.41 -18.78 -8.06
C ASN A 24 28.67 -20.06 -8.49
N GLU A 25 28.01 -20.75 -7.56
CA GLU A 25 27.27 -21.96 -7.85
C GLU A 25 25.91 -21.62 -8.50
N GLY A 26 25.42 -22.51 -9.37
CA GLY A 26 24.08 -22.36 -9.96
C GLY A 26 22.95 -22.27 -8.92
N ALA A 27 23.13 -22.87 -7.74
CA ALA A 27 22.19 -22.77 -6.62
C ALA A 27 22.13 -21.34 -6.05
N SER A 28 23.27 -20.67 -5.88
CA SER A 28 23.34 -19.29 -5.39
C SER A 28 22.70 -18.33 -6.39
N ALA A 29 22.90 -18.55 -7.69
CA ALA A 29 22.26 -17.76 -8.75
C ALA A 29 20.73 -17.92 -8.77
N MET A 30 20.22 -19.16 -8.61
CA MET A 30 18.77 -19.40 -8.52
C MET A 30 18.14 -18.77 -7.26
N ALA A 31 18.79 -18.89 -6.11
CA ALA A 31 18.32 -18.28 -4.87
C ALA A 31 18.22 -16.74 -5.01
N MET A 32 19.21 -16.13 -5.66
CA MET A 32 19.22 -14.71 -6.01
C MET A 32 18.06 -14.32 -6.92
N ALA A 33 17.80 -15.10 -7.99
CA ALA A 33 16.70 -14.85 -8.90
C ALA A 33 15.34 -14.93 -8.18
N GLN A 34 15.15 -15.90 -7.30
CA GLN A 34 13.94 -16.00 -6.47
C GLN A 34 13.80 -14.83 -5.51
N GLN A 35 14.90 -14.38 -4.89
CA GLN A 35 14.88 -13.24 -3.99
C GLN A 35 14.47 -11.95 -4.71
N LYS A 36 15.01 -11.71 -5.91
CA LYS A 36 14.63 -10.55 -6.74
C LYS A 36 13.16 -10.61 -7.16
N ALA A 37 12.68 -11.78 -7.59
CA ALA A 37 11.28 -11.97 -7.94
C ALA A 37 10.35 -11.74 -6.74
N SER A 38 10.72 -12.25 -5.56
CA SER A 38 9.97 -12.06 -4.32
C SER A 38 9.92 -10.58 -3.92
N SER A 39 11.04 -9.85 -4.07
CA SER A 39 11.06 -8.41 -3.78
C SER A 39 10.17 -7.60 -4.72
N ALA A 40 10.15 -7.93 -6.02
CA ALA A 40 9.27 -7.27 -6.98
C ALA A 40 7.79 -7.53 -6.67
N LEU A 41 7.46 -8.77 -6.28
CA LEU A 41 6.12 -9.13 -5.82
C LEU A 41 5.74 -8.34 -4.56
N PHE A 42 6.64 -8.29 -3.56
CA PHE A 42 6.41 -7.52 -2.34
C PHE A 42 6.14 -6.04 -2.65
N ALA A 43 6.98 -5.39 -3.47
CA ALA A 43 6.82 -3.99 -3.83
C ALA A 43 5.46 -3.72 -4.50
N THR A 44 5.07 -4.58 -5.43
CA THR A 44 3.78 -4.49 -6.12
C THR A 44 2.61 -4.63 -5.15
N GLN A 45 2.62 -5.63 -4.29
CA GLN A 45 1.54 -5.87 -3.32
C GLN A 45 1.46 -4.79 -2.25
N PHE A 46 2.61 -4.27 -1.83
CA PHE A 46 2.67 -3.17 -0.88
C PHE A 46 2.07 -1.89 -1.47
N ALA A 47 2.36 -1.57 -2.73
CA ALA A 47 1.75 -0.44 -3.43
C ALA A 47 0.23 -0.56 -3.51
N LEU A 48 -0.29 -1.74 -3.91
CA LEU A 48 -1.72 -2.02 -3.95
C LEU A 48 -2.37 -1.89 -2.55
N GLY A 49 -1.68 -2.36 -1.51
CA GLY A 49 -2.16 -2.23 -0.13
C GLY A 49 -2.29 -0.77 0.32
N ILE A 50 -1.37 0.11 -0.09
CA ILE A 50 -1.46 1.55 0.18
C ILE A 50 -2.67 2.15 -0.51
N GLU A 51 -2.92 1.80 -1.78
CA GLU A 51 -4.08 2.27 -2.53
C GLU A 51 -5.39 1.86 -1.84
N GLN A 52 -5.51 0.59 -1.43
CA GLN A 52 -6.68 0.09 -0.71
C GLN A 52 -6.92 0.80 0.62
N MET A 53 -5.87 1.09 1.39
CA MET A 53 -6.00 1.85 2.64
C MET A 53 -6.49 3.28 2.39
N MET A 54 -6.07 3.91 1.30
CA MET A 54 -6.55 5.25 0.92
C MET A 54 -7.99 5.24 0.46
N GLU A 55 -8.38 4.25 -0.35
CA GLU A 55 -9.75 4.07 -0.78
C GLU A 55 -10.68 3.86 0.43
N LEU A 56 -10.27 3.03 1.40
CA LEU A 56 -11.00 2.85 2.65
C LEU A 56 -11.14 4.15 3.44
N ASN A 57 -10.07 4.93 3.56
CA ASN A 57 -10.11 6.22 4.27
C ASN A 57 -11.09 7.20 3.57
N GLY A 58 -11.05 7.28 2.23
CA GLY A 58 -11.99 8.07 1.45
C GLY A 58 -13.45 7.62 1.66
N ALA A 59 -13.69 6.31 1.67
CA ALA A 59 -15.00 5.75 1.94
C ALA A 59 -15.50 6.12 3.34
N ILE A 60 -14.66 6.01 4.37
CA ILE A 60 -14.99 6.40 5.75
C ILE A 60 -15.37 7.89 5.81
N LEU A 61 -14.57 8.78 5.22
CA LEU A 61 -14.86 10.21 5.22
C LEU A 61 -16.20 10.52 4.55
N SER A 62 -16.49 9.87 3.42
CA SER A 62 -17.76 10.04 2.72
C SER A 62 -18.97 9.54 3.55
N ALA A 63 -18.80 8.41 4.24
CA ALA A 63 -19.84 7.84 5.11
C ALA A 63 -20.11 8.73 6.32
N SER A 64 -19.05 9.28 6.94
CA SER A 64 -19.18 10.22 8.05
C SER A 64 -19.93 11.49 7.62
N ALA A 65 -19.57 12.09 6.48
CA ALA A 65 -20.26 13.26 5.95
C ALA A 65 -21.74 12.97 5.64
N ALA A 66 -22.05 11.81 5.06
CA ALA A 66 -23.44 11.39 4.80
C ALA A 66 -24.25 11.22 6.09
N THR A 67 -23.62 10.73 7.16
CA THR A 67 -24.24 10.57 8.47
C THR A 67 -24.53 11.95 9.08
N GLU A 68 -23.57 12.88 9.05
CA GLU A 68 -23.75 14.25 9.54
C GLU A 68 -24.89 14.99 8.81
N VAL A 69 -24.99 14.84 7.48
CA VAL A 69 -26.08 15.41 6.69
C VAL A 69 -27.43 14.81 7.08
N THR A 70 -27.47 13.50 7.31
CA THR A 70 -28.69 12.80 7.74
C THR A 70 -29.14 13.26 9.13
N ASP A 71 -28.21 13.37 10.07
CA ASP A 71 -28.49 13.85 11.43
C ASP A 71 -28.98 15.30 11.43
N ALA A 72 -28.35 16.17 10.64
CA ALA A 72 -28.81 17.55 10.46
C ALA A 72 -30.22 17.61 9.85
N GLY A 73 -30.49 16.79 8.82
CA GLY A 73 -31.82 16.69 8.21
C GLY A 73 -32.89 16.23 9.20
N ASN A 74 -32.59 15.21 10.01
CA ASN A 74 -33.48 14.71 11.05
C ASN A 74 -33.75 15.76 12.15
N ALA A 75 -32.72 16.50 12.56
CA ALA A 75 -32.86 17.57 13.55
C ALA A 75 -33.77 18.70 13.03
N VAL A 76 -33.65 19.07 11.75
CA VAL A 76 -34.54 20.06 11.12
C VAL A 76 -35.97 19.54 11.04
N ALA A 77 -36.17 18.27 10.68
CA ALA A 77 -37.51 17.68 10.61
C ALA A 77 -38.24 17.62 11.97
N GLN A 78 -37.51 17.61 13.09
CA GLN A 78 -38.10 17.66 14.43
C GLN A 78 -38.50 19.08 14.89
N LEU A 79 -38.06 20.12 14.18
CA LEU A 79 -38.34 21.53 14.50
C LEU A 79 -39.59 22.08 13.77
N VAL A 80 -40.15 21.34 12.80
CA VAL A 80 -41.32 21.70 12.00
C VAL A 80 -42.52 20.85 12.41
#